data_AF-D3FC87-F1
#
_entry.id   AF-D3FC87-F1
#
_cell.length_a   1.000
_cell.length_b   1.000
_cell.length_c   1.000
_cell.angle_alpha   90.00
_cell.angle_beta   90.00
_cell.angle_gamma   90.00
#
_symmetry.space_group_name_H-M   'P 1'
#
loop_
_entity.id
_entity.type
_entity.pdbx_description
1 polymer ?
#
loop_
_entity_poly.entity_id
_entity_poly.type
_entity_poly.pdbx_seq_one_letter_code
_entity_poly.pdbx_strand_id
1 'polypeptide(L)'
;MTGVMVQGRATAAPAQHETTQTQTRDEPLRLTLLGGFELRHGGEQVELPASAQRLVAFLAIRARPLQRLHVAGSLWLDAPEERANAALRTALWRSRRRGCPLVDARGPSIGLAPGVEVDLHASARLARTVLESPPRKIVELAGLDHVWANGELLPDWYDDWVLIERERHRQLRLHALEALCEALTVAGRHGEAIEAGIAAVASEPLRESAHRVLICVHLAEGNVAEALRQYRLFGELLRDQLGLDPSARLRELIERAVTLR
;
A
#
# COMPACT_ATOMS: atom_id res chain seq x y z
N MET A 1 38.36 53.84 -52.37
CA MET A 1 38.71 52.73 -51.46
C MET A 1 37.42 52.37 -50.72
N THR A 2 36.83 51.18 -50.95
CA THR A 2 37.06 49.93 -50.18
C THR A 2 36.41 50.01 -48.79
N GLY A 3 35.43 49.19 -48.38
CA GLY A 3 34.63 48.12 -49.01
C GLY A 3 33.22 48.03 -48.35
N VAL A 4 32.20 47.34 -48.87
CA VAL A 4 31.99 45.86 -48.81
C VAL A 4 32.02 45.35 -47.36
N MET A 5 31.04 44.64 -46.77
CA MET A 5 29.88 43.84 -47.24
C MET A 5 28.65 44.16 -46.31
N VAL A 6 27.48 43.50 -46.21
CA VAL A 6 26.84 42.24 -46.70
C VAL A 6 25.36 42.53 -47.07
N GLN A 7 24.58 41.53 -47.52
CA GLN A 7 23.11 41.56 -47.61
C GLN A 7 22.47 40.56 -46.62
N GLY A 8 21.28 40.89 -46.09
CA GLY A 8 20.38 39.92 -45.44
C GLY A 8 19.14 39.69 -46.31
N ARG A 9 18.83 38.43 -46.65
CA ARG A 9 17.70 38.06 -47.52
C ARG A 9 16.71 37.18 -46.75
N ALA A 10 15.42 37.42 -46.91
CA ALA A 10 14.37 36.78 -46.12
C ALA A 10 13.96 35.39 -46.64
N THR A 11 13.50 34.53 -45.73
CA THR A 11 12.72 33.32 -46.03
C THR A 11 11.64 33.13 -44.96
N ALA A 12 10.47 32.58 -45.33
CA ALA A 12 9.33 32.41 -44.43
C ALA A 12 9.41 31.12 -43.59
N ALA A 13 8.63 31.07 -42.50
CA ALA A 13 8.55 29.92 -41.61
C ALA A 13 7.69 28.78 -42.16
N PRO A 14 8.09 27.50 -41.97
CA PRO A 14 7.19 26.35 -42.00
C PRO A 14 6.58 26.12 -40.60
N ALA A 15 5.37 25.54 -40.55
CA ALA A 15 4.70 25.24 -39.28
C ALA A 15 5.33 24.03 -38.57
N GLN A 16 5.71 24.18 -37.30
CA GLN A 16 6.20 23.10 -36.45
C GLN A 16 5.03 22.29 -35.87
N HIS A 17 4.51 21.35 -36.65
CA HIS A 17 3.80 20.20 -36.08
C HIS A 17 4.83 19.22 -35.50
N GLU A 18 5.35 19.50 -34.30
CA GLU A 18 6.20 18.54 -33.61
C GLU A 18 5.39 17.33 -33.16
N THR A 19 5.63 16.24 -33.89
CA THR A 19 5.02 14.94 -33.76
C THR A 19 5.15 14.36 -32.34
N THR A 20 4.04 14.28 -31.61
CA THR A 20 3.89 13.47 -30.40
C THR A 20 3.98 11.97 -30.74
N GLN A 21 5.19 11.46 -30.93
CA GLN A 21 5.44 10.07 -31.30
C GLN A 21 5.82 9.19 -30.10
N THR A 22 4.87 8.33 -29.72
CA THR A 22 5.14 6.92 -29.40
C THR A 22 6.04 6.63 -28.18
N GLN A 23 5.55 6.85 -26.96
CA GLN A 23 6.11 6.30 -25.71
C GLN A 23 5.16 5.33 -24.98
N THR A 24 4.36 4.56 -25.73
CA THR A 24 3.20 3.79 -25.18
C THR A 24 3.31 2.27 -25.39
N ARG A 25 4.50 1.67 -25.21
CA ARG A 25 4.73 0.23 -25.48
C ARG A 25 5.41 -0.60 -24.39
N ASP A 26 5.88 -0.02 -23.30
CA ASP A 26 6.58 -0.76 -22.23
C ASP A 26 6.29 -0.24 -20.81
N GLU A 27 5.23 0.56 -20.64
CA GLU A 27 4.81 1.03 -19.32
C GLU A 27 4.05 -0.07 -18.56
N PRO A 28 4.39 -0.34 -17.29
CA PRO A 28 3.82 -1.47 -16.56
C PRO A 28 2.33 -1.27 -16.26
N LEU A 29 1.61 -2.39 -16.17
CA LEU A 29 0.26 -2.40 -15.62
C LEU A 29 0.35 -2.20 -14.10
N ARG A 30 -0.25 -1.14 -13.57
CA ARG A 30 -0.34 -0.91 -12.12
C ARG A 30 -1.74 -1.24 -11.62
N LEU A 31 -1.82 -2.18 -10.70
CA LEU A 31 -3.04 -2.59 -10.00
C LEU A 31 -2.97 -2.05 -8.56
N THR A 32 -3.85 -1.10 -8.26
CA THR A 32 -4.12 -0.60 -6.91
C THR A 32 -5.21 -1.47 -6.29
N LEU A 33 -4.99 -1.92 -5.06
CA LEU A 33 -5.95 -2.66 -4.23
C LEU A 33 -6.13 -2.02 -2.85
N LEU A 34 -5.17 -1.19 -2.40
CA LEU A 34 -5.18 -0.47 -1.13
C LEU A 34 -5.91 0.87 -1.33
N GLY A 35 -6.97 1.10 -0.57
CA GLY A 35 -7.90 2.22 -0.74
C GLY A 35 -8.99 2.00 -1.80
N GLY A 36 -8.89 0.96 -2.65
CA GLY A 36 -9.89 0.64 -3.67
C GLY A 36 -9.32 -0.22 -4.81
N PHE A 37 -10.18 -0.68 -5.73
CA PHE A 37 -9.73 -1.33 -6.96
C PHE A 37 -9.48 -0.28 -8.05
N GLU A 38 -8.23 -0.10 -8.46
CA GLU A 38 -7.87 0.67 -9.66
C GLU A 38 -6.92 -0.14 -10.54
N LEU A 39 -7.10 -0.10 -11.85
CA LEU A 39 -6.13 -0.62 -12.81
C LEU A 39 -5.70 0.52 -13.72
N ARG A 40 -4.39 0.70 -13.89
CA ARG A 40 -3.81 1.73 -14.78
C ARG A 40 -2.82 1.12 -15.77
N HIS A 41 -2.67 1.78 -16.91
CA HIS A 41 -1.70 1.44 -17.96
C HIS A 41 -1.22 2.72 -18.64
N GLY A 42 0.06 3.06 -18.52
CA GLY A 42 0.59 4.33 -19.05
C GLY A 42 -0.11 5.57 -18.50
N GLY A 43 -0.37 5.58 -17.19
CA GLY A 43 -1.11 6.64 -16.50
C GLY A 43 -2.63 6.59 -16.69
N GLU A 44 -3.15 6.10 -17.81
CA GLU A 44 -4.59 5.97 -18.08
C GLU A 44 -5.26 4.90 -17.20
N GLN A 45 -6.48 5.18 -16.73
CA GLN A 45 -7.30 4.20 -16.01
C GLN A 45 -7.95 3.21 -16.98
N VAL A 46 -7.95 1.92 -16.61
CA VAL A 46 -8.43 0.82 -17.43
C VAL A 46 -9.68 0.22 -16.79
N GLU A 47 -10.85 0.51 -17.37
CA GLU A 47 -12.10 -0.09 -16.92
C GLU A 47 -12.10 -1.62 -17.12
N LEU A 48 -12.60 -2.33 -16.11
CA LEU A 48 -12.87 -3.76 -16.15
C LEU A 48 -14.28 -4.03 -15.59
N PRO A 49 -15.10 -4.90 -16.21
CA PRO A 49 -16.34 -5.36 -15.60
C PRO A 49 -16.06 -6.07 -14.26
N ALA A 50 -16.95 -5.92 -13.27
CA ALA A 50 -16.76 -6.45 -11.91
C ALA A 50 -16.35 -7.95 -11.85
N SER A 51 -16.86 -8.79 -12.77
CA SER A 51 -16.44 -10.19 -12.89
C SER A 51 -14.94 -10.38 -13.21
N ALA A 52 -14.36 -9.47 -13.99
CA ALA A 52 -12.94 -9.45 -14.32
C ALA A 52 -12.11 -8.77 -13.21
N GLN A 53 -12.64 -7.72 -12.57
CA GLN A 53 -12.01 -7.13 -11.37
C GLN A 53 -11.81 -8.17 -10.28
N ARG A 54 -12.87 -8.92 -9.92
CA ARG A 54 -12.83 -9.98 -8.90
C ARG A 54 -11.78 -11.05 -9.20
N LEU A 55 -11.69 -11.47 -10.46
CA LEU A 55 -10.67 -12.43 -10.90
C LEU A 55 -9.25 -11.87 -10.76
N VAL A 56 -9.00 -10.64 -11.22
CA VAL A 56 -7.68 -10.00 -11.17
C VAL A 56 -7.26 -9.74 -9.71
N ALA A 57 -8.15 -9.21 -8.88
CA ALA A 57 -7.91 -8.98 -7.45
C ALA A 57 -7.60 -10.28 -6.70
N PHE A 58 -8.36 -11.36 -6.93
CA PHE A 58 -8.12 -12.66 -6.30
C PHE A 58 -6.76 -13.25 -6.70
N LEU A 59 -6.42 -13.23 -7.99
CA LEU A 59 -5.12 -13.73 -8.47
C LEU A 59 -3.95 -12.87 -7.97
N ALA A 60 -4.14 -11.55 -7.82
CA ALA A 60 -3.17 -10.66 -7.21
C ALA A 60 -2.97 -10.95 -5.72
N ILE A 61 -4.05 -10.95 -4.92
CA ILE A 61 -4.01 -11.22 -3.47
C ILE A 61 -3.40 -12.60 -3.16
N ARG A 62 -3.67 -13.62 -3.99
CA ARG A 62 -3.07 -14.95 -3.81
C ARG A 62 -1.61 -15.06 -4.29
N ALA A 63 -1.12 -14.12 -5.10
CA ALA A 63 0.27 -13.95 -5.52
C ALA A 63 0.98 -15.21 -6.08
N ARG A 64 0.23 -16.18 -6.62
CA ARG A 64 0.76 -17.45 -7.17
C ARG A 64 -0.17 -18.05 -8.22
N PRO A 65 0.32 -18.93 -9.12
CA PRO A 65 -0.53 -19.70 -10.00
C PRO A 65 -1.46 -20.65 -9.23
N LEU A 66 -2.71 -20.77 -9.68
CA LEU A 66 -3.78 -21.57 -9.06
C LEU A 66 -4.54 -22.39 -10.11
N GLN A 67 -5.07 -23.54 -9.70
CA GLN A 67 -5.91 -24.37 -10.56
C GLN A 67 -7.24 -23.65 -10.88
N ARG A 68 -7.66 -23.66 -12.15
CA ARG A 68 -8.89 -23.01 -12.62
C ARG A 68 -10.12 -23.43 -11.81
N LEU A 69 -10.26 -24.72 -11.50
CA LEU A 69 -11.36 -25.24 -10.69
C LEU A 69 -11.41 -24.61 -9.28
N HIS A 70 -10.26 -24.47 -8.62
CA HIS A 70 -10.17 -23.82 -7.31
C HIS A 70 -10.52 -22.32 -7.38
N VAL A 71 -10.09 -21.61 -8.43
CA VAL A 71 -10.44 -20.20 -8.63
C VAL A 71 -11.92 -20.02 -8.96
N ALA A 72 -12.51 -20.94 -9.74
CA ALA A 72 -13.95 -20.94 -10.03
C ALA A 72 -14.78 -21.12 -8.74
N GLY A 73 -14.49 -22.17 -7.96
CA GLY A 73 -15.16 -22.40 -6.68
C GLY A 73 -14.95 -21.27 -5.67
N SER A 74 -13.75 -20.68 -5.59
CA SER A 74 -13.47 -19.60 -4.62
C SER A 74 -14.14 -18.26 -4.93
N LEU A 75 -14.46 -17.98 -6.20
CA LEU A 75 -15.04 -16.69 -6.63
C LEU A 75 -16.57 -16.72 -6.76
N TRP A 76 -17.15 -17.92 -6.86
CA TRP A 76 -18.57 -18.17 -7.08
C TRP A 76 -19.03 -19.39 -6.24
N LEU A 77 -18.83 -19.33 -4.91
CA LEU A 77 -19.17 -20.43 -3.99
C LEU A 77 -20.62 -20.93 -4.14
N ASP A 78 -21.58 -20.01 -4.30
CA ASP A 78 -23.01 -20.32 -4.38
C ASP A 78 -23.47 -20.87 -5.75
N ALA A 79 -22.53 -21.08 -6.69
CA ALA A 79 -22.83 -21.54 -8.04
C ALA A 79 -22.42 -23.02 -8.24
N PRO A 80 -23.27 -23.86 -8.85
CA PRO A 80 -22.88 -25.19 -9.31
C PRO A 80 -21.62 -25.14 -10.18
N GLU A 81 -20.76 -26.16 -10.10
CA GLU A 81 -19.42 -26.17 -10.70
C GLU A 81 -19.41 -25.74 -12.19
N GLU A 82 -20.36 -26.23 -12.98
CA GLU A 82 -20.50 -25.90 -14.41
C GLU A 82 -20.72 -24.39 -14.62
N ARG A 83 -21.53 -23.76 -13.76
CA ARG A 83 -21.86 -22.34 -13.78
C ARG A 83 -20.69 -21.50 -13.25
N ALA A 84 -19.99 -21.96 -12.22
CA ALA A 84 -18.76 -21.33 -11.73
C ALA A 84 -17.65 -21.36 -12.80
N ASN A 85 -17.47 -22.48 -13.49
CA ASN A 85 -16.52 -22.62 -14.60
C ASN A 85 -16.90 -21.75 -15.81
N ALA A 86 -18.20 -21.63 -16.13
CA ALA A 86 -18.69 -20.71 -17.16
C ALA A 86 -18.48 -19.23 -16.79
N ALA A 87 -18.68 -18.86 -15.52
CA ALA A 87 -18.39 -17.53 -14.99
C ALA A 87 -16.89 -17.22 -15.05
N LEU A 88 -16.02 -18.17 -14.65
CA LEU A 88 -14.57 -18.03 -14.76
C LEU A 88 -14.12 -17.86 -16.21
N ARG A 89 -14.65 -18.66 -17.16
CA ARG A 89 -14.40 -18.48 -18.60
C ARG A 89 -14.77 -17.08 -19.08
N THR A 90 -15.89 -16.55 -18.60
CA THR A 90 -16.39 -15.21 -18.97
C THR A 90 -15.51 -14.10 -18.37
N ALA A 91 -15.09 -14.23 -17.11
CA ALA A 91 -14.14 -13.32 -16.46
C ALA A 91 -12.77 -13.34 -17.17
N LEU A 92 -12.23 -14.53 -17.45
CA LEU A 92 -10.98 -14.74 -18.21
C LEU A 92 -11.03 -14.20 -19.65
N TRP A 93 -12.20 -14.11 -20.26
CA TRP A 93 -12.36 -13.47 -21.57
C TRP A 93 -12.42 -11.95 -21.43
N ARG A 94 -13.17 -11.43 -20.46
CA ARG A 94 -13.28 -9.99 -20.16
C ARG A 94 -11.98 -9.36 -19.63
N SER A 95 -11.07 -10.13 -19.04
CA SER A 95 -9.74 -9.66 -18.61
C SER A 95 -8.65 -9.74 -19.70
N ARG A 96 -9.00 -10.10 -20.95
CA ARG A 96 -8.04 -10.10 -22.07
C ARG A 96 -7.87 -8.69 -22.64
N ARG A 97 -6.64 -8.19 -22.61
CA ARG A 97 -6.21 -7.02 -23.38
C ARG A 97 -5.16 -7.46 -24.40
N ARG A 98 -5.09 -6.80 -25.56
CA ARG A 98 -4.02 -7.02 -26.55
C ARG A 98 -2.74 -6.34 -26.07
N GLY A 99 -1.58 -6.95 -26.30
CA GLY A 99 -0.28 -6.45 -25.85
C GLY A 99 -0.02 -6.67 -24.35
N CYS A 100 -0.97 -6.27 -23.49
CA CYS A 100 -0.75 -6.13 -22.05
C CYS A 100 -1.64 -7.11 -21.25
N PRO A 101 -1.26 -8.40 -21.13
CA PRO A 101 -2.07 -9.41 -20.44
C PRO A 101 -2.16 -9.14 -18.93
N LEU A 102 -3.35 -9.29 -18.36
CA LEU A 102 -3.58 -9.20 -16.91
C LEU A 102 -3.49 -10.56 -16.21
N VAL A 103 -3.82 -11.64 -16.93
CA VAL A 103 -3.89 -13.00 -16.41
C VAL A 103 -3.08 -13.91 -17.32
N ASP A 104 -2.12 -14.62 -16.73
CA ASP A 104 -1.40 -15.72 -17.37
C ASP A 104 -2.21 -17.02 -17.19
N ALA A 105 -2.36 -17.79 -18.27
CA ALA A 105 -3.27 -18.94 -18.32
C ALA A 105 -2.59 -20.15 -19.00
N ARG A 106 -1.89 -20.96 -18.21
CA ARG A 106 -1.07 -22.09 -18.66
C ARG A 106 -1.80 -23.41 -18.38
N GLY A 107 -2.49 -23.93 -19.40
CA GLY A 107 -3.23 -25.19 -19.30
C GLY A 107 -4.33 -25.13 -18.22
N PRO A 108 -4.31 -25.99 -17.19
CA PRO A 108 -5.28 -25.96 -16.09
C PRO A 108 -5.00 -24.84 -15.06
N SER A 109 -3.82 -24.20 -15.11
CA SER A 109 -3.40 -23.18 -14.15
C SER A 109 -3.65 -21.75 -14.67
N ILE A 110 -4.00 -20.84 -13.77
CA ILE A 110 -4.12 -19.39 -14.00
C ILE A 110 -3.45 -18.60 -12.87
N GLY A 111 -2.85 -17.45 -13.20
CA GLY A 111 -2.20 -16.55 -12.25
C GLY A 111 -2.25 -15.10 -12.74
N LEU A 112 -1.91 -14.14 -11.88
CA LEU A 112 -1.67 -12.76 -12.34
C LEU A 112 -0.49 -12.78 -13.32
N ALA A 113 -0.56 -11.98 -14.38
CA ALA A 113 0.54 -11.86 -15.33
C ALA A 113 1.75 -11.14 -14.68
N PRO A 114 3.00 -11.54 -14.98
CA PRO A 114 4.18 -11.03 -14.28
C PRO A 114 4.52 -9.56 -14.57
N GLY A 115 3.91 -8.96 -15.59
CA GLY A 115 4.02 -7.52 -15.92
C GLY A 115 2.98 -6.64 -15.22
N VAL A 116 2.26 -7.16 -14.22
CA VAL A 116 1.34 -6.39 -13.38
C VAL A 116 2.01 -6.10 -12.03
N GLU A 117 2.35 -4.84 -11.81
CA GLU A 117 2.73 -4.31 -10.51
C GLU A 117 1.50 -4.24 -9.60
N VAL A 118 1.66 -4.62 -8.33
CA VAL A 118 0.59 -4.56 -7.32
C VAL A 118 1.09 -3.83 -6.08
N ASP A 119 0.34 -2.82 -5.65
CA ASP A 119 0.61 -2.00 -4.46
C ASP A 119 0.71 -2.83 -3.16
N LEU A 120 -0.23 -3.76 -2.95
CA LEU A 120 -0.26 -4.72 -1.86
C LEU A 120 1.03 -5.55 -1.81
N HIS A 121 1.59 -5.91 -2.96
CA HIS A 121 2.85 -6.66 -3.01
C HIS A 121 4.05 -5.78 -2.66
N ALA A 122 4.05 -4.51 -3.10
CA ALA A 122 5.09 -3.56 -2.72
C ALA A 122 5.08 -3.28 -1.22
N SER A 123 3.91 -2.98 -0.64
CA SER A 123 3.74 -2.72 0.79
C SER A 123 4.07 -3.97 1.64
N ALA A 124 3.59 -5.15 1.26
CA ALA A 124 3.91 -6.39 1.97
C ALA A 124 5.39 -6.81 1.85
N ARG A 125 6.11 -6.46 0.77
CA ARG A 125 7.57 -6.64 0.68
C ARG A 125 8.32 -5.66 1.58
N LEU A 126 7.95 -4.38 1.55
CA LEU A 126 8.60 -3.35 2.36
C LEU A 126 8.42 -3.61 3.86
N ALA A 127 7.21 -3.94 4.29
CA ALA A 127 6.91 -4.27 5.69
C ALA A 127 7.74 -5.46 6.22
N ARG A 128 7.89 -6.54 5.42
CA ARG A 128 8.81 -7.64 5.76
C ARG A 128 10.25 -7.20 5.80
N THR A 129 10.70 -6.42 4.80
CA THR A 129 12.07 -5.93 4.73
C THR A 129 12.44 -5.06 5.94
N VAL A 130 11.50 -4.26 6.47
CA VAL A 130 11.67 -3.53 7.74
C VAL A 130 11.80 -4.48 8.92
N LEU A 131 10.88 -5.44 9.07
CA LEU A 131 10.89 -6.41 10.19
C LEU A 131 12.10 -7.36 10.18
N GLU A 132 12.69 -7.59 9.01
CA GLU A 132 13.87 -8.43 8.80
C GLU A 132 15.19 -7.62 8.80
N SER A 133 15.13 -6.28 8.92
CA SER A 133 16.31 -5.39 8.85
C SER A 133 16.84 -4.94 10.21
N PRO A 134 18.15 -4.68 10.34
CA PRO A 134 18.70 -3.96 11.48
C PRO A 134 18.23 -2.48 11.49
N PRO A 135 18.10 -1.82 12.65
CA PRO A 135 17.50 -0.47 12.76
C PRO A 135 18.08 0.59 11.81
N ARG A 136 19.40 0.58 11.58
CA ARG A 136 20.04 1.49 10.61
C ARG A 136 19.42 1.40 9.21
N LYS A 137 19.10 0.18 8.74
CA LYS A 137 18.51 -0.02 7.42
C LYS A 137 17.01 0.25 7.41
N ILE A 138 16.31 0.09 8.53
CA ILE A 138 14.93 0.56 8.68
C ILE A 138 14.85 2.08 8.46
N VAL A 139 15.82 2.84 9.01
CA VAL A 139 15.94 4.30 8.83
C VAL A 139 16.27 4.69 7.38
N GLU A 140 17.03 3.87 6.65
CA GLU A 140 17.29 4.05 5.22
C GLU A 140 16.03 3.79 4.35
N LEU A 141 15.06 3.03 4.85
CA LEU A 141 13.80 2.69 4.17
C LEU A 141 12.63 3.65 4.49
N ALA A 142 12.86 4.66 5.34
CA ALA A 142 11.82 5.56 5.81
C ALA A 142 11.16 6.37 4.69
N GLY A 143 11.98 6.98 3.81
CA GLY A 143 11.58 7.84 2.67
C GLY A 143 10.89 7.12 1.51
N LEU A 144 10.05 6.14 1.81
CA LEU A 144 9.18 5.40 0.91
C LEU A 144 7.71 5.66 1.31
N ASP A 145 7.42 6.90 1.69
CA ASP A 145 6.20 7.38 2.35
C ASP A 145 4.91 6.92 1.64
N HIS A 146 4.91 6.99 0.31
CA HIS A 146 3.83 6.54 -0.56
C HIS A 146 3.52 5.02 -0.46
N VAL A 147 4.42 4.21 0.09
CA VAL A 147 4.21 2.78 0.37
C VAL A 147 3.59 2.57 1.76
N TRP A 148 3.88 3.46 2.71
CA TRP A 148 3.35 3.44 4.08
C TRP A 148 1.96 4.07 4.21
N ALA A 149 1.68 5.13 3.44
CA ALA A 149 0.44 5.91 3.46
C ALA A 149 -0.81 5.17 2.90
N ASN A 150 -0.63 3.97 2.33
CA ASN A 150 -1.71 3.23 1.68
C ASN A 150 -2.83 2.78 2.63
N GLY A 151 -4.06 2.84 2.12
CA GLY A 151 -5.29 2.57 2.87
C GLY A 151 -5.65 1.08 3.04
N GLU A 152 -6.89 0.84 3.47
CA GLU A 152 -7.43 -0.51 3.68
C GLU A 152 -7.50 -1.32 2.37
N LEU A 153 -7.23 -2.63 2.44
CA LEU A 153 -7.32 -3.51 1.27
C LEU A 153 -8.79 -3.70 0.83
N LEU A 154 -9.12 -3.14 -0.34
CA LEU A 154 -10.43 -3.22 -1.01
C LEU A 154 -11.61 -2.95 -0.05
N PRO A 155 -11.77 -1.71 0.47
CA PRO A 155 -12.68 -1.40 1.59
C PRO A 155 -14.13 -1.90 1.38
N ASP A 156 -14.69 -1.68 0.19
CA ASP A 156 -16.08 -2.04 -0.16
C ASP A 156 -16.30 -3.53 -0.48
N TRP A 157 -15.27 -4.38 -0.34
CA TRP A 157 -15.32 -5.80 -0.72
C TRP A 157 -15.38 -6.69 0.52
N TYR A 158 -16.53 -7.31 0.74
CA TYR A 158 -16.85 -8.10 1.95
C TYR A 158 -16.66 -9.61 1.79
N ASP A 159 -15.99 -10.08 0.73
CA ASP A 159 -15.66 -11.49 0.58
C ASP A 159 -14.67 -11.97 1.65
N ASP A 160 -14.88 -13.15 2.23
CA ASP A 160 -13.97 -13.77 3.22
C ASP A 160 -12.50 -13.77 2.78
N TRP A 161 -12.24 -14.03 1.50
CA TRP A 161 -10.88 -14.08 0.94
C TRP A 161 -10.21 -12.70 0.84
N VAL A 162 -10.98 -11.62 0.82
CA VAL A 162 -10.49 -10.24 0.99
C VAL A 162 -10.29 -9.96 2.47
N LEU A 163 -11.30 -10.20 3.30
CA LEU A 163 -11.28 -9.87 4.73
C LEU A 163 -10.10 -10.53 5.48
N ILE A 164 -9.82 -11.81 5.19
CA ILE A 164 -8.68 -12.55 5.78
C ILE A 164 -7.33 -11.93 5.39
N GLU A 165 -7.14 -11.59 4.11
CA GLU A 165 -5.85 -11.06 3.63
C GLU A 165 -5.70 -9.55 3.93
N ARG A 166 -6.82 -8.83 4.09
CA ARG A 166 -6.91 -7.46 4.61
C ARG A 166 -6.39 -7.40 6.05
N GLU A 167 -6.93 -8.22 6.94
CA GLU A 167 -6.47 -8.29 8.34
C GLU A 167 -5.01 -8.72 8.44
N ARG A 168 -4.62 -9.74 7.66
CA ARG A 168 -3.22 -10.19 7.57
C ARG A 168 -2.27 -9.08 7.11
N HIS A 169 -2.66 -8.28 6.13
CA HIS A 169 -1.85 -7.14 5.68
C HIS A 169 -1.81 -6.03 6.74
N ARG A 170 -2.94 -5.73 7.39
CA ARG A 170 -3.05 -4.74 8.47
C ARG A 170 -2.10 -5.06 9.61
N GLN A 171 -2.09 -6.31 10.11
CA GLN A 171 -1.15 -6.76 11.15
C GLN A 171 0.31 -6.65 10.70
N LEU A 172 0.63 -7.06 9.47
CA LEU A 172 1.99 -6.94 8.92
C LEU A 172 2.46 -5.48 8.82
N ARG A 173 1.57 -4.56 8.41
CA ARG A 173 1.84 -3.12 8.31
C ARG A 173 1.95 -2.47 9.69
N LEU A 174 1.09 -2.83 10.64
CA LEU A 174 1.15 -2.38 12.05
C LEU A 174 2.53 -2.67 12.68
N HIS A 175 2.98 -3.93 12.62
CA HIS A 175 4.28 -4.30 13.17
C HIS A 175 5.46 -3.56 12.49
N ALA A 176 5.40 -3.37 11.17
CA ALA A 176 6.43 -2.64 10.46
C ALA A 176 6.45 -1.13 10.79
N LEU A 177 5.28 -0.51 10.98
CA LEU A 177 5.18 0.89 11.42
C LEU A 177 5.69 1.08 12.85
N GLU A 178 5.42 0.14 13.76
CA GLU A 178 5.99 0.16 15.12
C GLU A 178 7.52 0.07 15.09
N ALA A 179 8.08 -0.87 14.30
CA ALA A 179 9.53 -1.01 14.15
C ALA A 179 10.20 0.20 13.47
N LEU A 180 9.52 0.81 12.48
CA LEU A 180 9.95 2.05 11.83
C LEU A 180 9.97 3.23 12.81
N CYS A 181 8.90 3.39 13.60
CA CYS A 181 8.79 4.40 14.65
C CYS A 181 9.92 4.25 15.69
N GLU A 182 10.17 3.05 16.21
CA GLU A 182 11.26 2.83 17.19
C GLU A 182 12.64 3.08 16.58
N ALA A 183 12.90 2.63 15.35
CA ALA A 183 14.19 2.84 14.67
C ALA A 183 14.48 4.32 14.36
N LEU A 184 13.47 5.07 13.88
CA LEU A 184 13.58 6.51 13.61
C LEU A 184 13.74 7.33 14.90
N THR A 185 13.10 6.91 16.00
CA THR A 185 13.27 7.53 17.33
C THR A 185 14.72 7.40 17.80
N VAL A 186 15.31 6.19 17.71
CA VAL A 186 16.72 5.95 18.08
C VAL A 186 17.70 6.72 17.17
N ALA A 187 17.29 7.03 15.93
CA ALA A 187 18.07 7.86 15.00
C ALA A 187 17.82 9.38 15.13
N GLY A 188 16.99 9.84 16.08
CA GLY A 188 16.66 11.25 16.28
C GLY A 188 15.76 11.87 15.19
N ARG A 189 15.19 11.07 14.30
CA ARG A 189 14.29 11.52 13.21
C ARG A 189 12.84 11.59 13.72
N HIS A 190 12.62 12.44 14.72
CA HIS A 190 11.38 12.46 15.51
C HIS A 190 10.12 12.74 14.69
N GLY A 191 10.15 13.64 13.70
CA GLY A 191 8.98 13.93 12.85
C GLY A 191 8.47 12.70 12.10
N GLU A 192 9.35 12.00 11.39
CA GLU A 192 9.01 10.77 10.66
C GLU A 192 8.62 9.61 11.60
N ALA A 193 9.22 9.56 12.80
CA ALA A 193 8.82 8.60 13.83
C ALA A 193 7.40 8.90 14.36
N ILE A 194 7.03 10.18 14.54
CA ILE A 194 5.67 10.60 14.90
C ILE A 194 4.69 10.22 13.80
N GLU A 195 5.01 10.45 12.53
CA GLU A 195 4.16 10.04 11.39
C GLU A 195 3.95 8.52 11.34
N ALA A 196 5.01 7.71 11.53
CA ALA A 196 4.90 6.26 11.63
C ALA A 196 4.07 5.81 12.85
N GLY A 197 4.22 6.47 14.01
CA GLY A 197 3.44 6.20 15.22
C GLY A 197 1.96 6.56 15.07
N ILE A 198 1.63 7.70 14.45
CA ILE A 198 0.26 8.11 14.12
C ILE A 198 -0.36 7.12 13.13
N ALA A 199 0.38 6.72 12.09
CA ALA A 199 -0.09 5.72 11.13
C ALA A 199 -0.35 4.35 11.79
N ALA A 200 0.44 3.95 12.78
CA ALA A 200 0.20 2.74 13.57
C ALA A 200 -1.07 2.87 14.42
N VAL A 201 -1.23 3.95 15.19
CA VAL A 201 -2.42 4.21 16.03
C VAL A 201 -3.71 4.29 15.19
N ALA A 202 -3.67 4.98 14.04
CA ALA A 202 -4.81 5.06 13.12
C ALA A 202 -5.19 3.69 12.50
N SER A 203 -4.27 2.72 12.50
CA SER A 203 -4.50 1.38 11.94
C SER A 203 -5.00 0.36 12.98
N GLU A 204 -4.85 0.64 14.27
CA GLU A 204 -5.45 -0.10 15.40
C GLU A 204 -5.51 0.79 16.66
N PRO A 205 -6.59 1.57 16.85
CA PRO A 205 -6.69 2.53 17.95
C PRO A 205 -6.68 1.90 19.36
N LEU A 206 -6.94 0.59 19.49
CA LEU A 206 -6.95 -0.10 20.79
C LEU A 206 -5.61 -0.78 21.13
N ARG A 207 -4.60 -0.69 20.26
CA ARG A 207 -3.30 -1.37 20.42
C ARG A 207 -2.32 -0.53 21.24
N GLU A 208 -2.17 -0.89 22.51
CA GLU A 208 -1.25 -0.22 23.44
C GLU A 208 0.17 -0.06 22.89
N SER A 209 0.70 -1.03 22.13
CA SER A 209 2.06 -0.93 21.59
C SER A 209 2.22 0.18 20.55
N ALA A 210 1.18 0.53 19.79
CA ALA A 210 1.19 1.66 18.85
C ALA A 210 1.20 3.00 19.60
N HIS A 211 0.37 3.13 20.64
CA HIS A 211 0.39 4.30 21.53
C HIS A 211 1.72 4.43 22.27
N ARG A 212 2.29 3.31 22.75
CA ARG A 212 3.59 3.27 23.43
C ARG A 212 4.72 3.79 22.53
N VAL A 213 4.80 3.37 21.27
CA VAL A 213 5.88 3.86 20.39
C VAL A 213 5.75 5.35 20.11
N LEU A 214 4.53 5.85 19.86
CA LEU A 214 4.25 7.28 19.67
C LEU A 214 4.60 8.11 20.93
N ILE A 215 4.22 7.61 22.11
CA ILE A 215 4.59 8.19 23.41
C ILE A 215 6.12 8.21 23.59
N CYS A 216 6.83 7.13 23.22
CA CYS A 216 8.29 7.11 23.25
C CYS A 216 8.93 8.18 22.35
N VAL A 217 8.39 8.47 21.17
CA VAL A 217 8.94 9.54 20.30
C VAL A 217 8.82 10.90 20.97
N HIS A 218 7.63 11.24 21.46
CA HIS A 218 7.40 12.53 22.13
C HIS A 218 8.25 12.67 23.39
N LEU A 219 8.56 11.59 24.10
CA LEU A 219 9.49 11.61 25.22
C LEU A 219 10.96 11.80 24.78
N ALA A 220 11.39 11.16 23.68
CA ALA A 220 12.74 11.35 23.12
C ALA A 220 12.96 12.76 22.55
N GLU A 221 11.91 13.37 22.02
CA GLU A 221 11.87 14.76 21.55
C GLU A 221 11.80 15.79 22.69
N GLY A 222 11.54 15.36 23.93
CA GLY A 222 11.36 16.22 25.11
C GLY A 222 9.95 16.81 25.28
N ASN A 223 9.02 16.47 24.38
CA ASN A 223 7.62 16.87 24.36
C ASN A 223 6.75 16.08 25.37
N VAL A 224 7.12 16.12 26.65
CA VAL A 224 6.44 15.39 27.75
C VAL A 224 4.95 15.71 27.85
N ALA A 225 4.54 16.95 27.54
CA ALA A 225 3.12 17.34 27.54
C ALA A 225 2.30 16.61 26.45
N GLU A 226 2.92 16.26 25.33
CA GLU A 226 2.33 15.53 24.22
C GLU A 226 2.21 14.03 24.55
N ALA A 227 3.28 13.44 25.07
CA ALA A 227 3.28 12.08 25.61
C ALA A 227 2.16 11.88 26.67
N LEU A 228 1.99 12.86 27.57
CA LEU A 228 0.90 12.88 28.56
C LEU A 228 -0.49 13.05 27.94
N ARG A 229 -0.63 13.76 26.81
CA ARG A 229 -1.91 13.87 26.10
C ARG A 229 -2.27 12.54 25.45
N GLN A 230 -1.34 11.92 24.74
CA GLN A 230 -1.56 10.63 24.07
C GLN A 230 -1.88 9.51 25.07
N TYR A 231 -1.24 9.50 26.25
CA TYR A 231 -1.55 8.55 27.33
C TYR A 231 -2.99 8.70 27.85
N ARG A 232 -3.46 9.94 28.06
CA ARG A 232 -4.84 10.19 28.53
C ARG A 232 -5.87 9.78 27.48
N LEU A 233 -5.68 10.20 26.23
CA LEU A 233 -6.57 9.84 25.12
C LEU A 233 -6.69 8.31 24.95
N PHE A 234 -5.58 7.59 25.08
CA PHE A 234 -5.60 6.12 25.04
C PHE A 234 -6.33 5.50 26.24
N GLY A 235 -6.10 6.01 27.46
CA GLY A 235 -6.79 5.52 28.65
C GLY A 235 -8.30 5.82 28.66
N GLU A 236 -8.71 6.96 28.10
CA GLU A 236 -10.12 7.28 27.85
C GLU A 236 -10.73 6.28 26.85
N LEU A 237 -10.09 6.08 25.70
CA LEU A 237 -10.54 5.12 24.68
C LEU A 237 -10.62 3.67 25.18
N LEU A 238 -9.65 3.19 25.96
CA LEU A 238 -9.68 1.84 26.53
C LEU A 238 -10.84 1.64 27.52
N ARG A 239 -11.15 2.65 28.36
CA ARG A 239 -12.27 2.56 29.30
C ARG A 239 -13.61 2.60 28.56
N ASP A 240 -13.75 3.48 27.58
CA ASP A 240 -15.00 3.65 26.82
C ASP A 240 -15.31 2.46 25.91
N GLN A 241 -14.30 1.78 25.35
CA GLN A 241 -14.50 0.66 24.42
C GLN A 241 -14.41 -0.72 25.06
N LEU A 242 -13.57 -0.89 26.09
CA LEU A 242 -13.26 -2.21 26.68
C LEU A 242 -13.46 -2.28 28.20
N GLY A 243 -13.70 -1.16 28.89
CA GLY A 243 -13.76 -1.10 30.36
C GLY A 243 -12.40 -1.35 31.04
N LEU A 244 -11.29 -1.11 30.33
CA LEU A 244 -9.92 -1.39 30.80
C LEU A 244 -9.11 -0.10 30.98
N ASP A 245 -8.11 -0.15 31.85
CA ASP A 245 -7.08 0.89 31.97
C ASP A 245 -5.77 0.50 31.26
N PRO A 246 -4.93 1.47 30.85
CA PRO A 246 -3.59 1.21 30.32
C PRO A 246 -2.72 0.38 31.26
N SER A 247 -1.85 -0.46 30.70
CA SER A 247 -1.02 -1.41 31.46
C SER A 247 -0.04 -0.70 32.41
N ALA A 248 0.40 -1.44 33.43
CA ALA A 248 1.44 -0.98 34.35
C ALA A 248 2.71 -0.52 33.60
N ARG A 249 3.12 -1.25 32.55
CA ARG A 249 4.30 -0.90 31.73
C ARG A 249 4.18 0.45 31.03
N LEU A 250 2.99 0.80 30.53
CA LEU A 250 2.77 2.10 29.89
C LEU A 250 2.62 3.22 30.94
N ARG A 251 2.07 2.92 32.11
CA ARG A 251 1.95 3.84 33.24
C ARG A 251 3.31 4.21 33.84
N GLU A 252 4.15 3.20 34.14
CA GLU A 252 5.52 3.37 34.64
C GLU A 252 6.38 4.23 33.70
N LEU A 253 6.21 4.09 32.38
CA LEU A 253 6.91 4.91 31.37
C LEU A 253 6.58 6.40 31.55
N ILE A 254 5.31 6.73 31.78
CA ILE A 254 4.83 8.11 31.98
C ILE A 254 5.24 8.64 33.37
N GLU A 255 5.08 7.85 34.43
CA GLU A 255 5.46 8.23 35.80
C GLU A 255 6.95 8.59 35.89
N ARG A 256 7.82 7.76 35.28
CA ARG A 256 9.26 8.05 35.14
C ARG A 256 9.52 9.37 34.39
N ALA A 257 8.82 9.62 33.28
CA ALA A 257 9.01 10.82 32.47
C ALA A 257 8.59 12.12 33.18
N VAL A 258 7.64 12.04 34.12
CA VAL A 258 7.23 13.17 34.98
C VAL A 258 8.18 13.34 36.16
N THR A 259 8.74 12.26 36.69
CA THR A 259 9.60 12.26 37.90
C THR A 259 11.04 12.70 37.63
N LEU A 260 11.52 12.67 36.38
CA LEU A 260 12.87 13.09 35.97
C LEU A 260 12.95 14.60 35.68
N ARG A 261 12.28 15.44 36.49
CA ARG A 261 12.15 16.89 36.28
C ARG A 261 12.23 17.69 37.59
#